data_AF-A0A7V9UZ78-F1
#
_entry.id   AF-A0A7V9UZ78-F1
#
_cell.length_a   1.000
_cell.length_b   1.000
_cell.length_c   1.000
_cell.angle_alpha   90.00
_cell.angle_beta   90.00
_cell.angle_gamma   90.00
#
_symmetry.space_group_name_H-M   'P 1'
#
loop_
_entity.id
_entity.type
_entity.pdbx_description
1 polymer ?
#
loop_
_entity_poly.entity_id
_entity_poly.type
_entity_poly.pdbx_seq_one_letter_code
_entity_poly.pdbx_strand_id
1 'polypeptide(L)'
;MPLAVCATPIGNLDDVTLRVLRELAEADLVLCEDTRRTRVLLDRHGIEARVESYHRLNEATRVPSLVARLKRGERVALVSDAGLPGVNDPGARLIAAAVAAGLGVTVLPGPSAVETALVASGLLAE
;
A
#
# COMPACT_ATOMS: atom_id res chain seq x y z
N MET A 1 -14.71 -1.58 0.79
CA MET A 1 -13.77 -1.31 -0.33
C MET A 1 -12.84 -2.52 -0.41
N PRO A 2 -12.75 -3.23 -1.55
CA PRO A 2 -11.99 -4.48 -1.59
C PRO A 2 -10.47 -4.24 -1.55
N LEU A 3 -9.92 -3.28 -2.31
CA LEU A 3 -8.47 -2.98 -2.30
C LEU A 3 -8.20 -1.51 -1.98
N ALA A 4 -7.39 -1.26 -0.94
CA ALA A 4 -6.86 0.06 -0.62
C ALA A 4 -5.34 0.11 -0.84
N VAL A 5 -4.88 1.07 -1.62
CA VAL A 5 -3.45 1.33 -1.86
C VAL A 5 -3.01 2.43 -0.90
N CYS A 6 -2.10 2.11 0.00
CA CYS A 6 -1.77 2.95 1.14
C CYS A 6 -0.29 3.36 1.08
N ALA A 7 -0.05 4.67 0.95
CA ALA A 7 1.30 5.20 1.00
C ALA A 7 1.87 5.11 2.43
N THR A 8 3.12 4.69 2.56
CA THR A 8 3.85 4.60 3.83
C THR A 8 4.91 5.70 3.94
N PRO A 9 5.34 6.04 5.17
CA PRO A 9 6.43 6.98 5.39
C PRO A 9 7.71 6.69 4.59
N ILE A 10 8.34 7.76 4.08
CA ILE A 10 9.62 7.70 3.33
C ILE A 10 10.86 7.99 4.19
N GLY A 11 10.72 7.98 5.53
CA GLY A 11 11.83 8.19 6.46
C GLY A 11 11.40 8.64 7.85
N ASN A 12 10.31 9.40 7.96
CA ASN A 12 9.75 9.85 9.23
C ASN A 12 8.37 9.22 9.46
N LEU A 13 8.26 8.40 10.52
CA LEU A 13 7.03 7.64 10.80
C LEU A 13 5.80 8.53 11.05
N ASP A 14 5.98 9.81 11.38
CA ASP A 14 4.88 10.75 11.59
C ASP A 14 4.23 11.25 10.27
N ASP A 15 4.83 10.96 9.12
CA ASP A 15 4.30 11.35 7.80
C ASP A 15 3.15 10.43 7.32
N VAL A 16 2.81 9.38 8.08
CA VAL A 16 1.67 8.51 7.78
C VAL A 16 0.36 9.27 8.01
N THR A 17 -0.60 9.11 7.10
CA THR A 17 -1.89 9.80 7.26
C THR A 17 -2.81 9.05 8.22
N LEU A 18 -3.69 9.79 8.92
CA LEU A 18 -4.72 9.21 9.78
C LEU A 18 -5.63 8.22 9.03
N ARG A 19 -5.87 8.48 7.73
CA ARG A 19 -6.70 7.60 6.89
C ARG A 19 -5.99 6.29 6.56
N VAL A 20 -4.67 6.32 6.34
CA VAL A 20 -3.87 5.10 6.16
C VAL A 20 -3.86 4.28 7.45
N LEU A 21 -3.63 4.89 8.62
CA LEU A 21 -3.66 4.18 9.90
C LEU A 21 -5.00 3.48 10.14
N ARG A 22 -6.12 4.18 9.90
CA ARG A 22 -7.45 3.58 9.99
C ARG A 22 -7.64 2.43 8.99
N GLU A 23 -7.21 2.62 7.75
CA GLU A 23 -7.31 1.57 6.73
C GLU A 23 -6.55 0.31 7.14
N LEU A 24 -5.31 0.44 7.65
CA LEU A 24 -4.50 -0.68 8.11
C LEU A 24 -5.13 -1.40 9.31
N ALA A 25 -5.79 -0.65 10.21
CA ALA A 25 -6.44 -1.22 11.39
C ALA A 25 -7.73 -2.00 11.07
N GLU A 26 -8.49 -1.62 10.04
CA GLU A 26 -9.74 -2.32 9.69
C GLU A 26 -9.55 -3.33 8.53
N ALA A 27 -8.33 -3.50 8.00
CA ALA A 27 -8.07 -4.42 6.89
C ALA A 27 -7.99 -5.88 7.37
N ASP A 28 -8.62 -6.80 6.63
CA ASP A 28 -8.51 -8.23 6.88
C ASP A 28 -7.10 -8.77 6.56
N LEU A 29 -6.41 -8.08 5.65
CA LEU A 29 -5.06 -8.39 5.21
C LEU A 29 -4.29 -7.13 4.81
N VAL A 30 -3.07 -7.02 5.32
CA VAL A 30 -2.06 -6.07 4.84
C VAL A 30 -1.03 -6.81 3.98
N LEU A 31 -0.86 -6.39 2.74
CA LEU A 31 0.16 -6.86 1.81
C LEU A 31 1.32 -5.87 1.80
N CYS A 32 2.54 -6.34 1.99
CA CYS A 32 3.73 -5.51 2.02
C CYS A 32 4.95 -6.21 1.40
N GLU A 33 5.97 -5.45 0.99
CA GLU A 33 7.23 -6.03 0.52
C GLU A 33 8.03 -6.67 1.66
N ASP A 34 8.38 -5.89 2.69
CA ASP A 34 9.01 -6.39 3.92
C ASP A 34 8.07 -6.31 5.13
N THR A 35 7.67 -7.49 5.61
CA THR A 35 6.82 -7.65 6.80
C THR A 35 7.45 -7.07 8.07
N ARG A 36 8.78 -7.11 8.20
CA ARG A 36 9.49 -6.60 9.38
C ARG A 36 9.41 -5.08 9.42
N ARG A 37 9.57 -4.43 8.26
CA ARG A 37 9.49 -2.97 8.14
C ARG A 37 8.07 -2.47 8.38
N THR A 38 7.09 -3.14 7.77
CA THR A 38 5.67 -2.80 7.97
C THR A 38 5.27 -2.96 9.43
N ARG A 39 5.75 -4.00 10.12
CA ARG A 39 5.51 -4.19 11.55
C ARG A 39 5.98 -3.03 12.42
N VAL A 40 7.12 -2.40 12.11
CA VAL A 40 7.58 -1.22 12.87
C VAL A 40 6.55 -0.08 12.84
N LEU A 41 5.93 0.18 11.68
CA LEU A 41 4.87 1.19 11.57
C LEU A 41 3.64 0.78 12.37
N LEU A 42 3.19 -0.47 12.24
CA LEU A 42 2.01 -0.98 12.94
C LEU A 42 2.20 -0.93 14.46
N ASP A 43 3.34 -1.40 14.95
CA ASP A 43 3.69 -1.43 16.39
C ASP A 43 3.74 -0.02 16.98
N ARG A 44 4.32 0.96 16.26
CA ARG A 44 4.35 2.37 16.70
C ARG A 44 2.96 2.94 16.96
N HIS A 45 1.97 2.50 16.18
CA HIS A 45 0.59 3.00 16.27
C HIS A 45 -0.36 2.03 16.98
N GLY A 46 0.14 0.95 17.58
CA GLY A 46 -0.68 -0.03 18.29
C GLY A 46 -1.69 -0.75 17.41
N ILE A 47 -1.37 -0.99 16.14
CA ILE A 47 -2.25 -1.63 15.17
C ILE A 47 -1.94 -3.11 15.07
N GLU A 48 -2.89 -3.95 15.44
CA GLU A 48 -2.83 -5.39 15.19
C GLU A 48 -3.42 -5.71 13.82
N ALA A 49 -2.60 -6.20 12.89
CA ALA A 49 -3.05 -6.57 11.55
C ALA A 49 -2.39 -7.88 11.08
N ARG A 50 -3.13 -8.65 10.26
CA ARG A 50 -2.57 -9.80 9.53
C ARG A 50 -1.74 -9.29 8.36
N VAL A 51 -0.44 -9.56 8.38
CA VAL A 51 0.50 -9.11 7.34
C VAL A 51 1.02 -10.29 6.52
N GLU A 52 1.03 -10.16 5.19
CA GLU A 52 1.62 -11.16 4.28
C GLU A 52 2.57 -10.50 3.27
N SER A 53 3.67 -11.18 2.93
CA SER A 53 4.66 -10.65 1.99
C SER A 53 4.19 -10.71 0.53
N TYR A 54 4.25 -9.58 -0.16
CA TYR A 54 3.91 -9.40 -1.56
C TYR A 54 4.98 -8.52 -2.21
N HIS A 55 5.83 -9.14 -3.03
CA HIS A 55 7.03 -8.52 -3.59
C HIS A 55 7.24 -8.96 -5.04
N ARG A 56 8.10 -8.27 -5.80
CA ARG A 56 8.26 -8.46 -7.25
C ARG A 56 8.39 -9.92 -7.72
N LEU A 57 9.11 -10.74 -6.95
CA LEU A 57 9.35 -12.15 -7.26
C LEU A 57 8.10 -13.05 -7.15
N ASN A 58 7.10 -12.67 -6.34
CA ASN A 58 5.92 -13.49 -6.08
C ASN A 58 4.62 -12.90 -6.65
N GLU A 59 4.62 -11.67 -7.17
CA GLU A 59 3.40 -11.01 -7.63
C GLU A 59 2.63 -11.85 -8.66
N ALA A 60 3.32 -12.33 -9.70
CA ALA A 60 2.68 -13.03 -10.81
C ALA A 60 1.94 -14.29 -10.35
N THR A 61 2.48 -15.00 -9.35
CA THR A 61 1.86 -16.22 -8.82
C THR A 61 0.79 -15.92 -7.77
N ARG A 62 0.90 -14.81 -7.03
CA ARG A 62 -0.05 -14.43 -5.97
C ARG A 62 -1.29 -13.69 -6.48
N VAL A 63 -1.19 -12.93 -7.57
CA VAL A 63 -2.29 -12.08 -8.08
C VAL A 63 -3.61 -12.86 -8.25
N PRO A 64 -3.68 -14.05 -8.87
CA PRO A 64 -4.95 -14.76 -9.04
C PRO A 64 -5.66 -15.08 -7.71
N SER A 65 -4.91 -15.50 -6.69
CA SER A 65 -5.49 -15.84 -5.38
C SER A 65 -5.92 -14.59 -4.61
N LEU A 66 -5.18 -13.49 -4.73
CA LEU A 66 -5.53 -12.20 -4.15
C LEU A 66 -6.78 -11.60 -4.80
N VAL A 67 -6.90 -11.64 -6.14
CA VAL A 67 -8.13 -11.22 -6.82
C VAL A 67 -9.33 -12.05 -6.37
N ALA A 68 -9.14 -13.36 -6.15
CA ALA A 68 -10.21 -14.21 -5.61
C ALA A 68 -10.63 -13.80 -4.18
N ARG A 69 -9.69 -13.37 -3.33
CA ARG A 69 -9.96 -12.81 -1.98
C ARG A 69 -10.80 -11.53 -2.08
N LEU A 70 -10.36 -10.58 -2.91
CA LEU A 70 -11.06 -9.32 -3.16
C LEU A 70 -12.51 -9.55 -3.66
N LYS A 71 -12.71 -10.52 -4.56
CA LYS A 71 -14.05 -10.91 -5.07
C LYS A 71 -14.98 -11.44 -3.98
N ARG A 72 -14.45 -12.02 -2.90
CA ARG A 72 -15.24 -12.47 -1.75
C ARG A 72 -15.56 -11.35 -0.76
N GLY A 73 -15.15 -10.12 -1.05
CA GLY A 73 -15.40 -8.96 -0.20
C GLY A 73 -14.34 -8.73 0.88
N GLU A 74 -13.25 -9.50 0.87
CA GLU A 74 -12.14 -9.31 1.81
C GLU A 74 -11.47 -7.95 1.57
N ARG A 75 -11.25 -7.20 2.65
CA ARG A 75 -10.63 -5.88 2.64
C ARG A 75 -9.12 -6.00 2.74
N VAL A 76 -8.44 -5.68 1.64
CA VAL A 76 -6.99 -5.79 1.52
C VAL A 76 -6.38 -4.40 1.45
N ALA A 77 -5.42 -4.12 2.35
CA ALA A 77 -4.55 -2.97 2.25
C ALA A 77 -3.22 -3.39 1.59
N LEU A 78 -2.78 -2.65 0.59
CA LEU A 78 -1.50 -2.81 -0.07
C LEU A 78 -0.60 -1.65 0.33
N VAL A 79 0.56 -1.95 0.90
CA VAL A 79 1.59 -0.98 1.29
C VAL A 79 2.91 -1.27 0.57
N SER A 80 3.77 -0.28 0.45
CA SER A 80 5.17 -0.45 0.06
C SER A 80 6.06 -0.20 1.28
N ASP A 81 7.34 -0.52 1.15
CA ASP A 81 8.33 -0.27 2.18
C ASP A 81 8.48 1.23 2.49
N ALA A 82 8.32 2.09 1.47
CA ALA A 82 8.36 3.54 1.59
C ALA A 82 7.64 4.19 0.41
N GLY A 83 6.74 5.13 0.69
CA GLY A 83 6.05 5.92 -0.33
C GLY A 83 4.82 5.22 -0.88
N LEU A 84 4.46 5.50 -2.13
CA LEU A 84 3.22 5.05 -2.75
C LEU A 84 3.40 3.72 -3.52
N PRO A 85 2.67 2.65 -3.17
CA PRO A 85 2.76 1.37 -3.87
C PRO A 85 2.43 1.51 -5.36
N GLY A 86 3.14 0.74 -6.20
CA GLY A 86 2.99 0.76 -7.65
C GLY A 86 3.82 1.83 -8.37
N VAL A 87 4.47 2.76 -7.65
CA VAL A 87 5.46 3.69 -8.22
C VAL A 87 6.86 3.19 -7.89
N ASN A 88 7.51 2.50 -8.84
CA ASN A 88 8.81 1.82 -8.64
C ASN A 88 8.83 0.74 -7.54
N ASP A 89 7.68 0.34 -7.02
CA ASP A 89 7.51 -0.69 -6.00
C ASP A 89 6.59 -1.83 -6.51
N PRO A 90 6.57 -3.01 -5.86
CA PRO A 90 5.51 -4.00 -6.06
C PRO A 90 4.12 -3.39 -5.88
N GLY A 91 3.11 -4.01 -6.48
CA GLY A 91 1.70 -3.60 -6.32
C GLY A 91 0.99 -3.38 -7.65
N ALA A 92 1.69 -2.87 -8.65
CA ALA A 92 1.10 -2.47 -9.94
C ALA A 92 0.31 -3.61 -10.60
N ARG A 93 0.80 -4.86 -10.50
CA ARG A 93 0.11 -6.04 -11.06
C ARG A 93 -1.22 -6.33 -10.36
N LEU A 94 -1.26 -6.26 -9.03
CA LEU A 94 -2.50 -6.48 -8.26
C LEU A 94 -3.50 -5.36 -8.51
N ILE A 95 -3.04 -4.11 -8.53
CA ILE A 95 -3.86 -2.93 -8.84
C ILE A 95 -4.51 -3.09 -10.23
N ALA A 96 -3.69 -3.37 -11.25
CA ALA A 96 -4.18 -3.56 -12.62
C ALA A 96 -5.19 -4.73 -12.72
N ALA A 97 -4.90 -5.86 -12.05
CA ALA A 97 -5.79 -7.02 -12.05
C ALA A 97 -7.12 -6.74 -11.32
N ALA A 98 -7.09 -5.97 -10.22
CA ALA A 98 -8.30 -5.57 -9.51
C ALA A 98 -9.18 -4.64 -10.37
N VAL A 99 -8.57 -3.64 -11.02
CA VAL A 99 -9.26 -2.74 -11.97
C VAL A 99 -9.86 -3.53 -13.13
N ALA A 100 -9.09 -4.42 -13.76
CA ALA A 100 -9.57 -5.25 -14.87
C ALA A 100 -10.73 -6.20 -14.47
N ALA A 101 -10.78 -6.59 -13.20
CA ALA A 101 -11.87 -7.42 -12.65
C ALA A 101 -13.10 -6.59 -12.19
N GLY A 102 -13.11 -5.27 -12.39
CA GLY A 102 -14.19 -4.38 -11.95
C GLY A 102 -14.29 -4.22 -10.44
N LEU A 103 -13.21 -4.51 -9.70
CA LEU A 103 -13.17 -4.40 -8.24
C LEU A 103 -12.82 -2.97 -7.84
N GLY A 104 -13.43 -2.48 -6.76
CA GLY A 104 -13.13 -1.15 -6.23
C GLY A 104 -11.69 -1.05 -5.71
N VAL A 105 -10.91 -0.16 -6.33
CA VAL A 105 -9.56 0.21 -5.88
C VAL A 105 -9.59 1.64 -5.37
N THR A 106 -9.11 1.86 -4.15
CA THR A 106 -9.00 3.18 -3.54
C THR A 106 -7.55 3.50 -3.27
N VAL A 107 -7.03 4.57 -3.88
CA VAL A 107 -5.68 5.06 -3.61
C VAL A 107 -5.75 6.12 -2.53
N LEU A 108 -5.09 5.87 -1.40
CA LEU A 108 -4.98 6.84 -0.31
C LEU A 108 -3.79 7.76 -0.59
N PRO A 109 -4.00 9.09 -0.62
CA PRO A 109 -2.88 10.02 -0.74
C PRO A 109 -1.97 9.92 0.49
N GLY A 110 -0.70 10.26 0.30
CA GLY A 110 0.29 10.22 1.35
C GLY A 110 1.70 10.50 0.81
N PRO A 111 2.74 10.15 1.57
CA PRO A 111 4.12 10.51 1.23
C PRO A 111 4.57 10.03 -0.15
N SER A 112 5.22 10.93 -0.90
CA SER A 112 5.83 10.66 -2.20
C SER A 112 7.20 11.31 -2.26
N ALA A 113 8.26 10.51 -2.44
CA ALA A 113 9.61 11.03 -2.55
C ALA A 113 9.80 11.90 -3.80
N VAL A 114 9.12 11.56 -4.90
CA VAL A 114 9.20 12.29 -6.17
C VAL A 114 8.58 13.68 -6.03
N GLU A 115 7.37 13.77 -5.49
CA GLU A 115 6.68 15.06 -5.31
C GLU A 115 7.40 15.93 -4.27
N THR A 116 7.84 15.33 -3.17
CA THR A 116 8.63 16.02 -2.14
C THR A 116 9.91 16.61 -2.72
N ALA A 117 10.66 15.82 -3.51
CA ALA A 117 11.89 16.26 -4.14
C ALA A 117 11.64 17.34 -5.20
N LEU A 118 10.57 17.22 -5.99
CA LEU A 118 10.21 18.21 -7.01
C LEU A 118 9.97 19.59 -6.39
N VAL A 119 9.13 19.66 -5.36
CA VAL A 119 8.86 20.92 -4.64
C VAL A 119 10.13 21.45 -3.98
N ALA A 120 10.92 20.58 -3.33
CA ALA A 120 12.17 20.98 -2.67
C ALA A 120 13.25 21.48 -3.64
N SER A 121 13.22 21.04 -4.91
CA SER A 121 14.22 21.41 -5.91
C SER A 121 14.12 22.87 -6.37
N GLY A 122 12.97 23.52 -6.16
CA GLY A 122 12.70 24.85 -6.69
C GLY A 122 12.49 24.89 -8.22
N LEU A 123 12.42 23.72 -8.88
CA LEU A 123 12.01 23.65 -10.28
C LEU A 123 10.55 24.07 -10.42
N LEU A 124 10.27 24.95 -11.38
CA LEU A 124 8.89 25.31 -11.72
C LEU A 124 8.20 24.08 -12.31
N ALA A 125 7.11 23.67 -11.67
CA ALA A 125 6.27 22.54 -12.06
C ALA A 125 4.84 23.01 -12.30
N GLU A 126 4.71 24.03 -13.16
CA GLU A 126 3.44 24.62 -13.61
C GLU A 126 3.25 24.37 -15.12
#